data_AF-A0A1C6IRD5-F1
#
_entry.id   AF-A0A1C6IRD5-F1
#
_cell.length_a   1.000
_cell.length_b   1.000
_cell.length_c   1.000
_cell.angle_alpha   90.00
_cell.angle_beta   90.00
_cell.angle_gamma   90.00
#
_symmetry.space_group_name_H-M   'P 1'
#
loop_
_entity.id
_entity.type
_entity.pdbx_description
1 polymer ?
#
loop_
_entity_poly.entity_id
_entity_poly.type
_entity_poly.pdbx_seq_one_letter_code
_entity_poly.pdbx_strand_id
1 'polypeptide(L)'
;MKRKLLTLCCTTVLCLSLISCGLKSAITGTNAADDTTDDSLTATENNDQTSEGDGDITNDQSTDANSESSTDSVLANNDFVDNSDSTSTTSSNNDSISSLVTTTDSSSSSTISRDCRIFYYNKVDSKTYCTDTKAPVTDNAFVTALTEKLYEAPNNNSNFITISKDYGVKSATLDYSTNVLTVVFNSNFLDEMKLNDTDSKGLMAAIVNTYGYNYQVNKVAVYFGNDLYTGLDGTAEAGYSTVDYTNILKLD
;
A
#
# COMPACT_ATOMS: atom_id res chain seq x y z
N MET A 1 22.17 56.66 -28.49
CA MET A 1 21.95 55.20 -28.44
C MET A 1 20.79 54.92 -27.49
N LYS A 2 19.78 54.18 -27.97
CA LYS A 2 18.47 54.02 -27.34
C LYS A 2 18.53 53.04 -26.17
N ARG A 3 18.08 53.46 -24.98
CA ARG A 3 17.87 52.58 -23.82
C ARG A 3 16.57 51.81 -24.05
N LYS A 4 16.62 50.47 -24.04
CA LYS A 4 15.43 49.61 -24.08
C LYS A 4 15.03 49.29 -22.64
N LEU A 5 13.88 49.79 -22.24
CA LEU A 5 13.17 49.41 -21.02
C LEU A 5 12.35 48.16 -21.36
N LEU A 6 12.58 47.05 -20.65
CA LEU A 6 11.78 45.83 -20.77
C LEU A 6 10.97 45.67 -19.49
N THR A 7 9.69 46.06 -19.54
CA THR A 7 8.74 45.81 -18.45
C THR A 7 8.12 44.43 -18.66
N LEU A 8 8.50 43.45 -17.84
CA LEU A 8 7.87 42.13 -17.82
C LEU A 8 6.95 42.06 -16.58
N CYS A 9 5.67 42.38 -16.79
CA CYS A 9 4.62 42.09 -15.80
C CYS A 9 4.32 40.59 -15.83
N CYS A 10 4.83 39.84 -14.85
CA CYS A 10 4.41 38.47 -14.61
C CYS A 10 3.43 38.47 -13.45
N THR A 11 2.13 38.45 -13.75
CA THR A 11 1.07 38.24 -12.76
C THR A 11 1.11 36.78 -12.31
N THR A 12 1.62 36.52 -11.11
CA THR A 12 1.46 35.22 -10.46
C THR A 12 0.03 35.12 -9.96
N VAL A 13 -0.79 34.34 -10.66
CA VAL A 13 -2.10 33.90 -10.16
C VAL A 13 -1.85 32.81 -9.13
N LEU A 14 -1.92 33.21 -7.86
CA LEU A 14 -1.86 32.33 -6.70
C LEU A 14 -3.23 31.66 -6.52
N CYS A 15 -3.46 30.51 -7.17
CA CYS A 15 -4.63 29.68 -6.89
C CYS A 15 -4.36 28.82 -5.65
N LEU A 16 -4.74 29.33 -4.47
CA LEU A 16 -5.02 28.49 -3.31
C LEU A 16 -6.41 27.86 -3.53
N SER A 17 -6.45 26.55 -3.76
CA SER A 17 -7.67 25.76 -3.60
C SER A 17 -7.37 24.58 -2.70
N LEU A 18 -7.65 24.78 -1.40
CA LEU A 18 -7.89 23.73 -0.44
C LEU A 18 -9.22 23.06 -0.80
N ILE A 19 -9.21 21.76 -1.12
CA ILE A 19 -10.40 20.92 -1.05
C ILE A 19 -10.07 19.70 -0.20
N SER A 20 -10.89 19.56 0.82
CA SER A 20 -10.91 18.60 1.91
C SER A 20 -11.21 17.16 1.51
N CYS A 21 -10.73 16.23 2.33
CA CYS A 21 -11.24 14.89 2.65
C CYS A 21 -12.20 14.20 1.66
N GLY A 22 -11.76 13.01 1.21
CA GLY A 22 -12.63 11.97 0.69
C GLY A 22 -11.96 10.60 0.82
N LEU A 23 -11.74 10.13 2.06
CA LEU A 23 -11.38 8.75 2.32
C LEU A 23 -12.63 7.89 2.04
N LYS A 24 -12.67 7.19 0.90
CA LYS A 24 -13.73 6.21 0.62
C LYS A 24 -13.16 4.80 0.81
N SER A 25 -13.44 4.22 1.97
CA SER A 25 -13.43 2.77 2.15
C SER A 25 -14.61 2.15 1.41
N ALA A 26 -14.37 1.07 0.67
CA ALA A 26 -15.35 -0.01 0.49
C ALA A 26 -14.66 -1.24 -0.12
N ILE A 27 -14.33 -2.21 0.74
CA ILE A 27 -14.43 -3.64 0.42
C ILE A 27 -15.91 -3.99 0.59
N THR A 28 -16.55 -4.53 -0.43
CA THR A 28 -17.54 -5.62 -0.32
C THR A 28 -17.71 -6.24 -1.71
N GLY A 29 -17.25 -7.49 -1.84
CA GLY A 29 -17.74 -8.39 -2.87
C GLY A 29 -19.05 -9.01 -2.39
N THR A 30 -20.03 -9.09 -3.29
CA THR A 30 -21.11 -10.09 -3.37
C THR A 30 -21.96 -9.68 -4.57
N ASN A 31 -21.81 -10.34 -5.71
CA ASN A 31 -22.82 -10.30 -6.76
C ASN A 31 -23.64 -11.58 -6.65
N ALA A 32 -24.87 -11.39 -6.20
CA ALA A 32 -25.95 -12.33 -6.35
C ALA A 32 -26.21 -12.61 -7.83
N ALA A 33 -26.65 -13.84 -8.09
CA ALA A 33 -27.21 -14.27 -9.35
C ALA A 33 -28.58 -13.61 -9.61
N ASP A 34 -29.02 -13.79 -10.85
CA ASP A 34 -30.38 -13.63 -11.38
C ASP A 34 -30.67 -12.32 -12.12
N ASP A 35 -30.60 -12.35 -13.44
CA ASP A 35 -31.83 -12.33 -14.23
C ASP A 35 -31.57 -12.87 -15.64
N THR A 36 -32.51 -13.69 -16.10
CA THR A 36 -32.51 -14.44 -17.34
C THR A 36 -33.24 -13.64 -18.41
N THR A 37 -32.74 -13.62 -19.65
CA THR A 37 -33.64 -13.57 -20.81
C THR A 37 -33.01 -14.26 -22.01
N ASP A 38 -33.78 -15.25 -22.46
CA ASP A 38 -33.61 -16.19 -23.56
C ASP A 38 -33.69 -15.50 -24.92
N ASP A 39 -32.82 -15.90 -25.85
CA ASP A 39 -33.21 -16.01 -27.27
C ASP A 39 -32.36 -17.11 -27.92
N SER A 40 -32.94 -18.31 -27.94
CA SER A 40 -32.52 -19.46 -28.74
C SER A 40 -32.39 -19.10 -30.22
N LEU A 41 -31.43 -19.69 -30.94
CA LEU A 41 -31.72 -20.37 -32.22
C LEU A 41 -30.56 -21.29 -32.66
N THR A 42 -30.94 -22.56 -32.83
CA THR A 42 -30.51 -23.57 -33.82
C THR A 42 -29.27 -24.45 -33.60
N ALA A 43 -29.60 -25.74 -33.66
CA ALA A 43 -28.80 -26.95 -33.59
C ALA A 43 -27.88 -27.19 -34.80
N THR A 44 -26.87 -28.04 -34.60
CA THR A 44 -26.57 -29.14 -35.52
C THR A 44 -26.00 -30.31 -34.72
N GLU A 45 -26.69 -31.44 -34.81
CA GLU A 45 -26.27 -32.74 -34.32
C GLU A 45 -25.13 -33.31 -35.20
N ASN A 46 -24.25 -34.10 -34.61
CA ASN A 46 -23.95 -35.42 -35.15
C ASN A 46 -23.38 -36.31 -34.04
N ASN A 47 -24.13 -37.37 -33.80
CA ASN A 47 -23.86 -38.50 -32.93
C ASN A 47 -23.06 -39.52 -33.75
N ASP A 48 -22.06 -40.19 -33.16
CA ASP A 48 -21.93 -41.62 -33.42
C ASP A 48 -21.36 -42.35 -32.20
N GLN A 49 -22.07 -43.41 -31.84
CA GLN A 49 -21.80 -44.31 -30.74
C GLN A 49 -20.71 -45.31 -31.12
N THR A 50 -19.97 -45.80 -30.13
CA THR A 50 -19.91 -47.26 -29.97
C THR A 50 -19.82 -47.61 -28.50
N SER A 51 -20.84 -48.34 -28.06
CA SER A 51 -20.97 -49.01 -26.77
C SER A 51 -20.55 -50.46 -26.94
N GLU A 52 -20.22 -51.10 -25.81
CA GLU A 52 -20.43 -52.50 -25.40
C GLU A 52 -19.17 -52.99 -24.64
N GLY A 53 -19.25 -53.47 -23.41
CA GLY A 53 -20.39 -53.77 -22.55
C GLY A 53 -20.00 -54.86 -21.54
N ASP A 54 -20.76 -54.87 -20.43
CA ASP A 54 -21.06 -56.03 -19.56
C ASP A 54 -19.99 -56.46 -18.55
N GLY A 55 -20.24 -56.65 -17.26
CA GLY A 55 -21.42 -56.69 -16.36
C GLY A 55 -20.85 -56.98 -14.95
N ASP A 56 -21.53 -57.10 -13.81
CA ASP A 56 -22.92 -57.02 -13.39
C ASP A 56 -22.89 -56.98 -11.83
N ILE A 57 -23.73 -56.10 -11.27
CA ILE A 57 -24.58 -56.06 -10.05
C ILE A 57 -24.34 -57.14 -8.94
N THR A 58 -24.34 -56.84 -7.62
CA THR A 58 -25.49 -56.67 -6.68
C THR A 58 -25.04 -55.98 -5.38
N ASN A 59 -25.65 -54.89 -4.87
CA ASN A 59 -26.98 -54.69 -4.24
C ASN A 59 -27.11 -55.20 -2.78
N ASP A 60 -27.22 -54.25 -1.83
CA ASP A 60 -28.25 -54.13 -0.75
C ASP A 60 -27.96 -52.82 0.04
N GLN A 61 -28.72 -51.71 -0.07
CA GLN A 61 -29.94 -51.35 0.68
C GLN A 61 -29.91 -51.66 2.20
N SER A 62 -30.40 -50.84 3.12
CA SER A 62 -30.88 -49.44 3.14
C SER A 62 -31.11 -48.98 4.61
N THR A 63 -31.24 -47.65 4.81
CA THR A 63 -32.18 -46.92 5.72
C THR A 63 -32.15 -47.18 7.24
N ASP A 64 -32.45 -46.27 8.18
CA ASP A 64 -33.17 -44.97 8.26
C ASP A 64 -32.77 -44.33 9.62
N ALA A 65 -32.48 -43.03 9.74
CA ALA A 65 -33.38 -41.87 9.92
C ALA A 65 -33.55 -41.38 11.39
N ASN A 66 -33.20 -40.10 11.57
CA ASN A 66 -34.05 -39.02 12.13
C ASN A 66 -33.70 -38.33 13.47
N SER A 67 -33.75 -37.00 13.35
CA SER A 67 -34.20 -35.92 14.27
C SER A 67 -33.32 -35.37 15.38
N GLU A 68 -32.90 -34.10 15.13
CA GLU A 68 -33.12 -32.86 15.92
C GLU A 68 -32.76 -32.84 17.42
N SER A 69 -32.36 -31.76 18.08
CA SER A 69 -32.03 -30.34 17.81
C SER A 69 -31.64 -29.81 19.21
N SER A 70 -30.66 -28.93 19.35
CA SER A 70 -30.77 -27.69 20.15
C SER A 70 -29.42 -26.99 20.32
N THR A 71 -29.54 -25.68 20.13
CA THR A 71 -28.64 -24.54 20.32
C THR A 71 -28.02 -24.40 21.71
N ASP A 72 -26.80 -23.84 21.79
CA ASP A 72 -26.60 -22.65 22.65
C ASP A 72 -25.34 -21.86 22.20
N SER A 73 -25.51 -20.55 22.00
CA SER A 73 -24.46 -19.58 21.69
C SER A 73 -24.62 -18.41 22.64
N VAL A 74 -23.62 -18.18 23.49
CA VAL A 74 -23.67 -17.18 24.57
C VAL A 74 -22.78 -15.97 24.23
N LEU A 75 -23.47 -14.83 24.03
CA LEU A 75 -23.27 -13.44 24.51
C LEU A 75 -21.89 -12.75 24.39
N ALA A 76 -21.78 -11.44 24.09
CA ALA A 76 -22.66 -10.35 24.52
C ALA A 76 -22.69 -9.15 23.54
N ASN A 77 -23.87 -8.54 23.41
CA ASN A 77 -24.12 -7.24 22.79
C ASN A 77 -23.72 -6.10 23.73
N ASN A 78 -23.18 -5.03 23.13
CA ASN A 78 -23.14 -3.69 23.72
C ASN A 78 -24.55 -3.09 23.69
N ASP A 79 -25.00 -2.52 24.81
CA ASP A 79 -26.18 -1.65 24.83
C ASP A 79 -25.80 -0.25 25.33
N PHE A 80 -26.30 0.73 24.60
CA PHE A 80 -26.13 2.16 24.80
C PHE A 80 -27.38 2.65 25.54
N VAL A 81 -27.21 3.17 26.75
CA VAL A 81 -28.30 3.81 27.50
C VAL A 81 -28.04 5.31 27.56
N ASP A 82 -28.89 6.03 26.82
CA ASP A 82 -29.16 7.46 26.99
C ASP A 82 -30.19 7.62 28.11
N ASN A 83 -29.91 8.46 29.10
CA ASN A 83 -30.92 8.92 30.05
C ASN A 83 -30.66 10.38 30.42
N SER A 84 -31.44 11.27 29.81
CA SER A 84 -31.67 12.63 30.27
C SER A 84 -32.78 12.63 31.32
N ASP A 85 -32.56 13.23 32.49
CA ASP A 85 -33.50 14.21 33.05
C ASP A 85 -32.83 15.14 34.09
N SER A 86 -33.33 16.38 34.13
CA SER A 86 -32.77 17.58 34.75
C SER A 86 -33.25 17.77 36.20
N THR A 87 -32.47 18.35 37.13
CA THR A 87 -32.52 19.75 37.68
C THR A 87 -32.12 19.64 39.18
N SER A 88 -31.49 20.57 39.92
CA SER A 88 -31.36 22.04 39.86
C SER A 88 -30.18 22.52 40.76
N THR A 89 -29.46 23.57 40.29
CA THR A 89 -28.83 24.73 41.01
C THR A 89 -27.90 24.50 42.23
N THR A 90 -26.70 25.11 42.38
CA THR A 90 -26.32 26.53 42.17
C THR A 90 -24.78 26.76 42.27
N SER A 91 -24.28 27.74 41.50
CA SER A 91 -23.16 28.68 41.77
C SER A 91 -21.66 28.29 41.68
N SER A 92 -21.07 28.79 40.58
CA SER A 92 -19.84 29.60 40.48
C SER A 92 -18.49 29.06 41.00
N ASN A 93 -17.57 28.80 40.06
CA ASN A 93 -16.25 29.45 39.99
C ASN A 93 -15.65 29.28 38.57
N ASN A 94 -15.27 30.42 37.98
CA ASN A 94 -14.59 30.56 36.70
C ASN A 94 -13.08 30.41 36.93
N ASP A 95 -12.48 29.33 36.45
CA ASP A 95 -11.03 29.27 36.20
C ASP A 95 -10.80 29.20 34.69
N SER A 96 -10.52 30.37 34.14
CA SER A 96 -9.97 30.55 32.81
C SER A 96 -8.52 30.05 32.82
N ILE A 97 -8.25 28.87 32.22
CA ILE A 97 -6.88 28.45 31.95
C ILE A 97 -6.33 29.36 30.84
N SER A 98 -5.54 30.33 31.29
CA SER A 98 -4.66 31.17 30.47
C SER A 98 -3.74 30.28 29.65
N SER A 99 -3.97 30.24 28.33
CA SER A 99 -3.00 29.69 27.39
C SER A 99 -1.83 30.68 27.32
N LEU A 100 -0.75 30.32 28.02
CA LEU A 100 0.53 31.03 27.94
C LEU A 100 1.14 30.73 26.57
N VAL A 101 0.88 31.62 25.60
CA VAL A 101 1.64 31.69 24.34
C VAL A 101 3.06 32.12 24.71
N THR A 102 3.97 31.15 24.75
CA THR A 102 5.41 31.42 24.69
C THR A 102 5.84 31.19 23.26
N THR A 103 6.04 32.28 22.52
CA THR A 103 6.74 32.28 21.24
C THR A 103 8.20 31.94 21.50
N THR A 104 8.56 30.66 21.32
CA THR A 104 9.95 30.25 21.17
C THR A 104 10.07 29.71 19.76
N ASP A 105 10.70 30.48 18.86
CA ASP A 105 11.25 29.98 17.60
C ASP A 105 12.35 28.97 17.94
N SER A 106 11.94 27.75 18.22
CA SER A 106 12.75 26.55 18.21
C SER A 106 12.08 25.64 17.20
N SER A 107 12.69 25.42 16.03
CA SER A 107 12.31 24.34 15.13
C SER A 107 12.55 23.01 15.83
N SER A 108 11.67 22.64 16.75
CA SER A 108 11.70 21.36 17.44
C SER A 108 11.34 20.30 16.41
N SER A 109 12.33 19.48 16.02
CA SER A 109 12.09 18.35 15.15
C SER A 109 11.06 17.42 15.81
N SER A 110 9.95 17.14 15.12
CA SER A 110 8.91 16.26 15.62
C SER A 110 9.12 14.86 15.06
N THR A 111 9.11 13.84 15.92
CA THR A 111 9.16 12.43 15.49
C THR A 111 7.84 11.75 15.81
N ILE A 112 7.20 11.16 14.80
CA ILE A 112 5.95 10.41 14.94
C ILE A 112 6.17 8.95 14.53
N SER A 113 5.51 8.02 15.22
CA SER A 113 5.48 6.62 14.77
C SER A 113 4.40 6.45 13.70
N ARG A 114 4.75 5.90 12.54
CA ARG A 114 3.82 5.66 11.43
C ARG A 114 3.80 4.18 11.05
N ASP A 115 2.60 3.63 10.84
CA ASP A 115 2.45 2.28 10.32
C ASP A 115 2.91 2.24 8.86
N CYS A 116 3.58 1.15 8.47
CA CYS A 116 4.15 0.98 7.14
C CYS A 116 4.26 -0.50 6.76
N ARG A 117 4.36 -0.77 5.46
CA ARG A 117 4.67 -2.09 4.92
C ARG A 117 6.01 -2.07 4.20
N ILE A 118 6.91 -2.97 4.57
CA ILE A 118 8.23 -3.08 3.94
C ILE A 118 8.27 -4.36 3.11
N PHE A 119 8.79 -4.25 1.89
CA PHE A 119 8.95 -5.38 0.98
C PHE A 119 10.42 -5.75 0.89
N TYR A 120 10.70 -7.05 0.86
CA TYR A 120 12.04 -7.62 0.82
C TYR A 120 12.14 -8.66 -0.29
N TYR A 121 13.28 -8.69 -0.96
CA TYR A 121 13.57 -9.70 -1.97
C TYR A 121 14.47 -10.80 -1.39
N ASN A 122 14.03 -12.05 -1.50
CA ASN A 122 14.78 -13.23 -1.11
C ASN A 122 15.52 -13.80 -2.32
N LYS A 123 16.85 -13.76 -2.30
CA LYS A 123 17.71 -14.19 -3.41
C LYS A 123 17.80 -15.71 -3.59
N VAL A 124 17.38 -16.48 -2.59
CA VAL A 124 17.48 -17.95 -2.63
C VAL A 124 16.30 -18.57 -3.37
N ASP A 125 15.09 -18.07 -3.14
CA ASP A 125 13.87 -18.56 -3.82
C ASP A 125 13.34 -17.59 -4.89
N SER A 126 13.99 -16.43 -5.06
CA SER A 126 13.62 -15.39 -6.00
C SER A 126 12.21 -14.82 -5.77
N LYS A 127 11.73 -14.79 -4.52
CA LYS A 127 10.41 -14.27 -4.17
C LYS A 127 10.48 -12.96 -3.39
N THR A 128 9.40 -12.20 -3.52
CA THR A 128 9.17 -10.97 -2.74
C THR A 128 8.29 -11.27 -1.55
N TYR A 129 8.72 -10.79 -0.40
CA TYR A 129 8.01 -10.90 0.86
C TYR A 129 7.66 -9.52 1.41
N CYS A 130 6.67 -9.42 2.29
CA CYS A 130 6.35 -8.18 2.98
C CYS A 130 6.05 -8.37 4.47
N THR A 131 6.28 -7.32 5.25
CA THR A 131 5.91 -7.23 6.66
C THR A 131 5.27 -5.89 6.98
N ASP A 132 4.27 -5.90 7.86
CA ASP A 132 3.65 -4.69 8.41
C ASP A 132 4.38 -4.32 9.70
N THR A 133 4.82 -3.07 9.83
CA THR A 133 5.59 -2.60 10.97
C THR A 133 5.34 -1.11 11.24
N LYS A 134 6.07 -0.55 12.21
CA LYS A 134 6.08 0.89 12.50
C LYS A 134 7.46 1.47 12.28
N ALA A 135 7.51 2.67 11.70
CA ALA A 135 8.73 3.44 11.51
C ALA A 135 8.62 4.80 12.22
N PRO A 136 9.67 5.23 12.95
CA PRO A 136 9.77 6.60 13.43
C PRO A 136 10.02 7.54 12.24
N VAL A 137 9.21 8.58 12.10
CA VAL A 137 9.30 9.58 11.04
C VAL A 137 9.61 10.92 11.66
N THR A 138 10.83 11.40 11.45
CA THR A 138 11.27 12.73 11.87
C THR A 138 11.08 13.73 10.75
N ASP A 139 10.55 14.92 11.06
CA ASP A 139 10.38 16.03 10.13
C ASP A 139 9.65 15.67 8.82
N ASN A 140 8.67 14.76 8.92
CA ASN A 140 7.89 14.23 7.79
C ASN A 140 8.71 13.50 6.70
N ALA A 141 9.97 13.11 6.98
CA ALA A 141 10.84 12.41 6.04
C ALA A 141 10.52 10.90 5.94
N PHE A 142 9.30 10.56 5.49
CA PHE A 142 8.82 9.18 5.53
C PHE A 142 9.61 8.24 4.59
N VAL A 143 10.02 8.67 3.39
CA VAL A 143 10.88 7.84 2.52
C VAL A 143 12.20 7.48 3.21
N THR A 144 12.80 8.40 3.98
CA THR A 144 14.01 8.12 4.77
C THR A 144 13.74 7.02 5.78
N ALA A 145 12.67 7.14 6.57
CA ALA A 145 12.28 6.14 7.56
C ALA A 145 11.97 4.76 6.93
N LEU A 146 11.35 4.73 5.73
CA LEU A 146 11.13 3.49 4.98
C LEU A 146 12.44 2.86 4.50
N THR A 147 13.39 3.69 4.04
CA THR A 147 14.70 3.24 3.58
C THR A 147 15.52 2.67 4.73
N GLU A 148 15.44 3.28 5.92
CA GLU A 148 16.09 2.77 7.12
C GLU A 148 15.61 1.37 7.51
N LYS A 149 14.33 1.05 7.28
CA LYS A 149 13.82 -0.32 7.48
C LYS A 149 14.41 -1.34 6.51
N LEU A 150 14.86 -0.92 5.33
CA LEU A 150 15.47 -1.79 4.32
C LEU A 150 16.96 -2.08 4.59
N TYR A 151 17.54 -1.48 5.63
CA TYR A 151 18.91 -1.79 6.05
C TYR A 151 19.01 -3.12 6.79
N GLU A 152 17.90 -3.58 7.37
CA GLU A 152 17.83 -4.79 8.18
C GLU A 152 17.06 -5.89 7.45
N ALA A 153 17.59 -7.11 7.49
CA ALA A 153 16.92 -8.25 6.93
C ALA A 153 15.80 -8.71 7.88
N PRO A 154 14.63 -9.09 7.38
CA PRO A 154 13.58 -9.63 8.23
C PRO A 154 14.08 -10.90 8.92
N ASN A 155 13.80 -11.00 10.23
CA ASN A 155 14.19 -12.13 11.07
C ASN A 155 15.70 -12.44 11.05
N ASN A 156 16.56 -11.45 10.78
CA ASN A 156 18.02 -11.61 10.63
C ASN A 156 18.41 -12.66 9.58
N ASN A 157 17.59 -12.87 8.55
CA ASN A 157 17.81 -13.89 7.54
C ASN A 157 18.61 -13.34 6.34
N SER A 158 19.82 -13.85 6.14
CA SER A 158 20.76 -13.38 5.09
C SER A 158 20.36 -13.78 3.65
N ASN A 159 19.28 -14.53 3.48
CA ASN A 159 18.68 -14.78 2.17
C ASN A 159 18.03 -13.52 1.60
N PHE A 160 17.62 -12.59 2.44
CA PHE A 160 17.09 -11.31 1.99
C PHE A 160 18.23 -10.35 1.65
N ILE A 161 18.09 -9.64 0.54
CA ILE A 161 19.01 -8.58 0.15
C ILE A 161 18.64 -7.31 0.92
N THR A 162 19.62 -6.69 1.56
CA THR A 162 19.48 -5.41 2.27
C THR A 162 20.38 -4.35 1.67
N ILE A 163 20.11 -3.09 1.99
CA ILE A 163 20.92 -1.94 1.57
C ILE A 163 21.86 -1.54 2.72
N SER A 164 23.09 -1.12 2.44
CA SER A 164 23.95 -0.55 3.51
C SER A 164 23.37 0.79 4.01
N LYS A 165 23.52 1.05 5.31
CA LYS A 165 23.17 2.33 5.93
C LYS A 165 23.94 3.54 5.38
N ASP A 166 25.01 3.30 4.62
CA ASP A 166 25.79 4.34 3.95
C ASP A 166 25.05 4.93 2.73
N TYR A 167 24.03 4.20 2.24
CA TYR A 167 23.21 4.60 1.09
C TYR A 167 21.86 5.12 1.57
N GLY A 168 21.74 6.44 1.61
CA GLY A 168 20.57 7.15 2.08
C GLY A 168 19.82 7.88 0.96
N VAL A 169 18.63 8.37 1.31
CA VAL A 169 17.82 9.21 0.43
C VAL A 169 18.32 10.65 0.53
N LYS A 170 18.72 11.22 -0.61
CA LYS A 170 19.08 12.64 -0.75
C LYS A 170 17.83 13.51 -0.81
N SER A 171 16.80 13.07 -1.53
CA SER A 171 15.52 13.78 -1.64
C SER A 171 14.40 12.84 -2.08
N ALA A 172 13.18 13.17 -1.68
CA ALA A 172 11.97 12.54 -2.21
C ALA A 172 10.89 13.59 -2.47
N THR A 173 10.16 13.46 -3.57
CA THR A 173 9.12 14.42 -3.97
C THR A 173 7.97 13.68 -4.63
N LEU A 174 6.75 13.91 -4.14
CA LEU A 174 5.53 13.42 -4.76
C LEU A 174 4.95 14.52 -5.66
N ASP A 175 4.87 14.24 -6.96
CA ASP A 175 4.12 15.06 -7.90
C ASP A 175 2.67 14.61 -7.93
N TYR A 176 1.78 15.41 -7.31
CA TYR A 176 0.35 15.12 -7.23
C TYR A 176 -0.38 15.20 -8.59
N SER A 177 0.20 15.87 -9.59
CA SER A 177 -0.42 15.98 -10.93
C SER A 177 -0.22 14.71 -11.75
N THR A 178 0.94 14.07 -11.62
CA THR A 178 1.31 12.84 -12.34
C THR A 178 1.16 11.58 -11.48
N ASN A 179 0.99 11.76 -10.17
CA ASN A 179 0.98 10.74 -9.13
C ASN A 179 2.26 9.90 -9.10
N VAL A 180 3.40 10.54 -9.35
CA VAL A 180 4.74 9.90 -9.35
C VAL A 180 5.50 10.33 -8.11
N LEU A 181 5.95 9.35 -7.33
CA LEU A 181 6.93 9.58 -6.27
C LEU A 181 8.34 9.47 -6.86
N THR A 182 9.08 10.57 -6.86
CA THR A 182 10.49 10.59 -7.24
C THR A 182 11.37 10.47 -6.00
N VAL A 183 12.29 9.51 -5.99
CA VAL A 183 13.26 9.27 -4.91
C VAL A 183 14.67 9.34 -5.48
N VAL A 184 15.54 10.12 -4.87
CA VAL A 184 16.93 10.29 -5.28
C VAL A 184 17.83 9.78 -4.16
N PHE A 185 18.63 8.77 -4.43
CA PHE A 185 19.65 8.27 -3.51
C PHE A 185 20.93 9.11 -3.59
N ASN A 186 21.71 9.09 -2.52
CA ASN A 186 23.00 9.79 -2.43
C ASN A 186 24.09 9.19 -3.34
N SER A 187 24.04 7.88 -3.61
CA SER A 187 24.96 7.18 -4.52
C SER A 187 24.30 5.96 -5.16
N ASN A 188 24.95 5.41 -6.19
CA ASN A 188 24.55 4.16 -6.83
C ASN A 188 25.05 2.96 -6.02
N PHE A 189 24.20 2.42 -5.15
CA PHE A 189 24.57 1.26 -4.34
C PHE A 189 24.66 -0.05 -5.15
N LEU A 190 24.00 -0.16 -6.31
CA LEU A 190 23.99 -1.42 -7.08
C LEU A 190 25.38 -1.76 -7.63
N ASP A 191 26.14 -0.74 -8.04
CA ASP A 191 27.52 -0.91 -8.54
C ASP A 191 28.45 -1.48 -7.46
N GLU A 192 28.25 -1.04 -6.21
CA GLU A 192 29.06 -1.45 -5.07
C GLU A 192 28.65 -2.83 -4.53
N MET A 193 27.36 -3.16 -4.56
CA MET A 193 26.83 -4.44 -4.10
C MET A 193 27.19 -5.62 -5.02
N LYS A 194 27.55 -5.35 -6.29
CA LYS A 194 27.96 -6.38 -7.28
C LYS A 194 26.95 -7.54 -7.41
N LEU A 195 25.66 -7.22 -7.34
CA LEU A 195 24.59 -8.18 -7.53
C LEU A 195 24.52 -8.61 -9.00
N ASN A 196 24.00 -9.81 -9.27
CA ASN A 196 23.61 -10.17 -10.63
C ASN A 196 22.35 -9.39 -11.05
N ASP A 197 22.00 -9.46 -12.33
CA ASP A 197 20.86 -8.72 -12.90
C ASP A 197 19.53 -9.08 -12.22
N THR A 198 19.29 -10.37 -11.97
CA THR A 198 18.07 -10.87 -11.31
C THR A 198 17.93 -10.31 -9.89
N ASP A 199 19.00 -10.39 -9.09
CA ASP A 199 19.03 -9.92 -7.71
C ASP A 199 18.91 -8.39 -7.64
N SER A 200 19.54 -7.67 -8.57
CA SER A 200 19.43 -6.21 -8.68
C SER A 200 17.98 -5.78 -8.96
N LYS A 201 17.33 -6.45 -9.93
CA LYS A 201 15.93 -6.21 -10.27
C LYS A 201 15.01 -6.54 -9.11
N GLY A 202 15.23 -7.68 -8.45
CA GLY A 202 14.46 -8.11 -7.28
C GLY A 202 14.54 -7.10 -6.13
N LEU A 203 15.75 -6.66 -5.78
CA LEU A 203 15.97 -5.62 -4.77
C LEU A 203 15.24 -4.31 -5.14
N MET A 204 15.42 -3.84 -6.38
CA MET A 204 14.82 -2.58 -6.81
C MET A 204 13.30 -2.64 -6.90
N ALA A 205 12.72 -3.78 -7.28
CA ALA A 205 11.27 -4.00 -7.23
C ALA A 205 10.75 -3.94 -5.78
N ALA A 206 11.46 -4.54 -4.83
CA ALA A 206 11.10 -4.46 -3.41
C ALA A 206 11.14 -3.03 -2.86
N ILE A 207 12.15 -2.24 -3.26
CA ILE A 207 12.26 -0.81 -2.92
C ILE A 207 11.09 -0.02 -3.50
N VAL A 208 10.81 -0.18 -4.80
CA VAL A 208 9.70 0.49 -5.50
C VAL A 208 8.36 0.15 -4.84
N ASN A 209 8.11 -1.12 -4.53
CA ASN A 209 6.90 -1.56 -3.87
C ASN A 209 6.77 -0.99 -2.44
N THR A 210 7.88 -0.91 -1.70
CA THR A 210 7.91 -0.27 -0.38
C THR A 210 7.48 1.18 -0.48
N TYR A 211 8.08 1.97 -1.37
CA TYR A 211 7.70 3.38 -1.47
C TYR A 211 6.29 3.56 -2.01
N GLY A 212 5.94 2.83 -3.07
CA GLY A 212 4.64 2.95 -3.71
C GLY A 212 3.47 2.60 -2.80
N TYR A 213 3.58 1.51 -2.04
CA TYR A 213 2.54 1.08 -1.11
C TYR A 213 2.32 2.13 -0.02
N ASN A 214 3.40 2.60 0.61
CA ASN A 214 3.30 3.52 1.75
C ASN A 214 2.87 4.93 1.36
N TYR A 215 3.08 5.34 0.11
CA TYR A 215 2.60 6.61 -0.44
C TYR A 215 1.27 6.49 -1.19
N GLN A 216 0.71 5.29 -1.32
CA GLN A 216 -0.51 5.00 -2.08
C GLN A 216 -0.40 5.46 -3.54
N VAL A 217 0.79 5.30 -4.13
CA VAL A 217 1.05 5.60 -5.55
C VAL A 217 1.39 4.31 -6.30
N ASN A 218 1.06 4.29 -7.59
CA ASN A 218 1.40 3.18 -8.46
C ASN A 218 2.69 3.41 -9.28
N LYS A 219 3.31 4.58 -9.15
CA LYS A 219 4.48 5.00 -9.94
C LYS A 219 5.57 5.55 -9.03
N VAL A 220 6.76 4.98 -9.15
CA VAL A 220 7.94 5.41 -8.40
C VAL A 220 9.11 5.55 -9.36
N ALA A 221 9.75 6.71 -9.39
CA ALA A 221 10.97 6.95 -10.14
C ALA A 221 12.16 6.99 -9.16
N VAL A 222 13.08 6.04 -9.28
CA VAL A 222 14.27 5.97 -8.42
C VAL A 222 15.49 6.43 -9.20
N TYR A 223 16.23 7.38 -8.64
CA TYR A 223 17.44 7.94 -9.22
C TYR A 223 18.66 7.66 -8.35
N PHE A 224 19.78 7.39 -8.99
CA PHE A 224 21.11 7.42 -8.38
C PHE A 224 21.81 8.72 -8.81
N GLY A 225 21.77 9.73 -7.95
CA GLY A 225 22.17 11.09 -8.35
C GLY A 225 21.26 11.64 -9.44
N ASN A 226 21.76 11.71 -10.68
CA ASN A 226 21.03 12.24 -11.83
C ASN A 226 20.53 11.14 -12.77
N ASP A 227 20.91 9.89 -12.53
CA ASP A 227 20.63 8.78 -13.42
C ASP A 227 19.39 8.03 -12.95
N LEU A 228 18.37 7.96 -13.80
CA LEU A 228 17.19 7.15 -13.55
C LEU A 228 17.60 5.68 -13.56
N TYR A 229 17.19 4.92 -12.54
CA TYR A 229 17.30 3.47 -12.59
C TYR A 229 16.29 2.91 -13.59
N THR A 230 16.76 2.21 -14.62
CA THR A 230 15.92 1.69 -15.71
C THR A 230 15.88 0.16 -15.78
N GLY A 231 16.35 -0.54 -14.75
CA GLY A 231 16.47 -2.00 -14.78
C GLY A 231 15.13 -2.75 -14.69
N LEU A 232 14.03 -2.10 -14.27
CA LEU A 232 12.69 -2.70 -14.29
C LEU A 232 11.97 -2.45 -15.60
N ASP A 233 11.22 -3.45 -16.06
CA ASP A 233 10.51 -3.42 -17.34
C ASP A 233 9.64 -2.15 -17.48
N GLY A 234 9.71 -1.52 -18.66
CA GLY A 234 8.99 -0.29 -19.01
C GLY A 234 9.57 1.00 -18.42
N THR A 235 10.52 0.94 -17.48
CA THR A 235 11.00 2.14 -16.77
C THR A 235 11.74 3.12 -17.69
N ALA A 236 12.57 2.64 -18.61
CA ALA A 236 13.33 3.49 -19.54
C ALA A 236 12.44 4.37 -20.43
N GLU A 237 11.27 3.86 -20.82
CA GLU A 237 10.32 4.57 -21.68
C GLU A 237 9.41 5.49 -20.86
N ALA A 238 8.93 5.02 -19.71
CA ALA A 238 7.97 5.73 -18.88
C ALA A 238 8.60 6.82 -18.00
N GLY A 239 9.88 6.69 -17.66
CA GLY A 239 10.56 7.56 -16.70
C GLY A 239 10.29 7.21 -15.22
N TYR A 240 9.55 6.13 -14.97
CA TYR A 240 9.23 5.61 -13.64
C TYR A 240 8.97 4.10 -13.71
N SER A 241 9.14 3.42 -12.58
CA SER A 241 8.72 2.03 -12.42
C SER A 241 7.29 1.97 -11.90
N THR A 242 6.53 0.97 -12.36
CA THR A 242 5.19 0.69 -11.84
C THR A 242 5.30 -0.30 -10.69
N VAL A 243 4.52 -0.09 -9.62
CA VAL A 243 4.46 -1.03 -8.50
C VAL A 243 3.82 -2.35 -8.95
N ASP A 244 4.32 -3.46 -8.43
CA ASP A 244 3.78 -4.79 -8.72
C ASP A 244 3.62 -5.58 -7.43
N TYR A 245 2.37 -5.76 -7.01
CA TYR A 245 2.02 -6.51 -5.81
C TYR A 245 1.61 -7.95 -6.07
N THR A 246 1.83 -8.46 -7.30
CA THR A 246 1.54 -9.85 -7.64
C THR A 246 2.52 -10.79 -6.94
N ASN A 247 2.02 -11.95 -6.53
CA ASN A 247 2.83 -13.04 -5.94
C ASN A 247 3.65 -12.64 -4.70
N ILE A 248 3.23 -11.61 -3.95
CA ILE A 248 3.90 -11.20 -2.72
C ILE A 248 3.44 -12.08 -1.56
N LEU A 249 4.42 -12.62 -0.83
CA LEU A 249 4.19 -13.43 0.35
C LEU A 249 4.26 -12.57 1.62
N LYS A 250 3.39 -12.84 2.59
CA LYS A 250 3.53 -12.21 3.91
C LYS A 250 4.58 -12.97 4.72
N LEU A 251 5.46 -12.25 5.40
CA LEU A 251 6.32 -12.82 6.43
C LEU A 251 5.54 -12.93 7.72
N ASP A 252 5.53 -14.12 8.29
CA ASP A 252 4.99 -14.43 9.62
C ASP A 252 5.96 -13.96 10.72
#